data_AF-A0A383A2J3-F1
#
_entry.id   AF-A0A383A2J3-F1
#
_cell.length_a   1.000
_cell.length_b   1.000
_cell.length_c   1.000
_cell.angle_alpha   90.00
_cell.angle_beta   90.00
_cell.angle_gamma   90.00
#
_symmetry.space_group_name_H-M   'P 1'
#
loop_
_entity.id
_entity.type
_entity.pdbx_description
1 polymer ?
#
loop_
_entity_poly.entity_id
_entity_poly.type
_entity_poly.pdbx_seq_one_letter_code
_entity_poly.pdbx_strand_id
1 'polypeptide(L)'
;MANGLTILVGTAGQGIMRSGDGGETWQRVATNQGMYQNPVIRVLVNHPSNPNLIYAGTDRGIFRSSDGGQNWQSKESPLSRFSIWTIAIDPTNPDTMYAGTGTPSPVAMFRSTDGGD
;
A
#
# COMPACT_ATOMS: atom_id res chain seq x y z
N MET A 1 17.99 -21.91 -0.88
CA MET A 1 17.53 -20.69 -1.58
C MET A 1 17.30 -19.65 -0.50
N ALA A 2 17.96 -18.49 -0.57
CA ALA A 2 17.90 -17.51 0.51
C ALA A 2 16.44 -17.09 0.74
N ASN A 3 15.92 -17.31 1.95
CA ASN A 3 14.72 -16.66 2.47
C ASN A 3 15.04 -15.17 2.65
N GLY A 4 15.22 -14.45 1.54
CA GLY A 4 15.58 -13.05 1.53
C GLY A 4 14.45 -12.23 2.15
N LEU A 5 14.76 -11.51 3.23
CA LEU A 5 13.85 -10.52 3.80
C LEU A 5 13.50 -9.50 2.70
N THR A 6 12.22 -9.36 2.39
CA THR A 6 11.75 -8.29 1.51
C THR A 6 11.48 -7.05 2.35
N ILE A 7 12.01 -5.90 1.91
CA ILE A 7 11.79 -4.60 2.55
C ILE A 7 11.14 -3.66 1.54
N LEU A 8 10.11 -2.94 1.96
CA LEU A 8 9.47 -1.88 1.20
C LEU A 8 9.64 -0.54 1.93
N VAL A 9 9.98 0.50 1.19
CA VAL A 9 10.09 1.87 1.70
C VAL A 9 9.19 2.76 0.87
N GLY A 10 8.24 3.41 1.54
CA GLY A 10 7.43 4.48 0.97
C GLY A 10 8.21 5.78 0.91
N THR A 11 8.09 6.52 -0.19
CA THR A 11 8.78 7.80 -0.39
C THR A 11 7.80 8.95 -0.67
N ALA A 12 8.28 10.18 -0.46
CA ALA A 12 7.59 11.38 -0.94
C ALA A 12 8.02 11.66 -2.39
N GLY A 13 7.20 11.24 -3.36
CA GLY A 13 7.35 11.62 -4.77
C GLY A 13 8.12 10.64 -5.67
N GLN A 14 8.53 9.47 -5.16
CA GLN A 14 9.10 8.39 -5.97
C GLN A 14 8.31 7.08 -5.88
N GLY A 15 7.20 7.05 -5.15
CA GLY A 15 6.44 5.82 -4.91
C GLY A 15 7.18 4.91 -3.92
N ILE A 16 7.37 3.64 -4.29
CA ILE A 16 7.93 2.60 -3.41
C ILE A 16 9.33 2.20 -3.89
N MET A 17 10.25 2.09 -2.94
CA MET A 17 11.53 1.38 -3.11
C MET A 17 11.40 -0.01 -2.51
N ARG A 18 11.89 -1.03 -3.20
CA ARG A 18 11.84 -2.44 -2.79
C ARG A 18 13.25 -3.03 -2.78
N SER A 19 13.54 -3.80 -1.74
CA SER A 19 14.68 -4.71 -1.66
C SER A 19 14.15 -6.13 -1.49
N GLY A 20 14.72 -7.08 -2.23
CA GLY A 20 14.44 -8.51 -2.08
C GLY A 20 15.54 -9.29 -1.36
N ASP A 21 16.60 -8.59 -0.94
CA ASP A 21 17.85 -9.14 -0.41
C ASP A 21 18.21 -8.52 0.95
N GLY A 22 17.20 -8.20 1.77
CA GLY A 22 17.41 -7.70 3.13
C GLY A 22 18.00 -6.30 3.22
N GLY A 23 17.92 -5.52 2.14
CA GLY A 23 18.39 -4.13 2.07
C GLY A 23 19.76 -3.96 1.41
N GLU A 24 20.35 -5.02 0.85
CA GLU A 24 21.63 -4.94 0.13
C GLU A 24 21.49 -4.17 -1.19
N THR A 25 20.44 -4.45 -1.96
CA THR A 25 20.11 -3.72 -3.19
C THR A 25 18.68 -3.21 -3.19
N TRP A 26 18.49 -2.06 -3.84
CA TRP A 26 17.21 -1.36 -3.86
C TRP A 26 16.81 -1.05 -5.30
N GLN A 27 15.56 -1.33 -5.61
CA GLN A 27 14.95 -0.99 -6.88
C GLN A 27 13.68 -0.20 -6.64
N ARG A 28 13.49 0.83 -7.45
CA ARG A 28 12.24 1.57 -7.47
C ARG A 28 11.18 0.76 -8.19
N VAL A 29 9.99 0.63 -7.58
CA VAL A 29 8.82 0.07 -8.26
C VAL A 29 8.41 1.03 -9.38
N ALA A 30 8.48 0.57 -10.62
CA ALA A 30 8.25 1.38 -11.81
C ALA A 30 6.77 1.60 -12.13
N THR A 31 6.49 2.54 -13.04
CA THR A 31 5.12 2.87 -13.47
C THR A 31 4.42 1.72 -14.19
N ASN A 32 5.15 0.90 -14.95
CA ASN A 32 4.64 -0.32 -15.58
C ASN A 32 4.38 -1.46 -14.57
N GLN A 33 4.87 -1.34 -13.34
CA GLN A 33 4.51 -2.19 -12.19
C GLN A 33 3.31 -1.61 -11.42
N GLY A 34 2.56 -0.70 -12.06
CA GLY A 34 1.29 -0.12 -11.59
C GLY A 34 1.42 0.99 -10.56
N MET A 35 2.64 1.43 -10.20
CA MET A 35 2.88 2.60 -9.37
C MET A 35 2.99 3.88 -10.23
N TYR A 36 1.89 4.27 -10.88
CA TYR A 36 1.85 5.41 -11.79
C TYR A 36 1.91 6.77 -11.07
N GLN A 37 2.43 7.80 -11.75
CA GLN A 37 2.44 9.20 -11.28
C GLN A 37 3.22 9.46 -9.98
N ASN A 38 4.05 8.51 -9.56
CA ASN A 38 4.99 8.63 -8.43
C ASN A 38 4.32 9.18 -7.15
N PRO A 39 3.31 8.48 -6.61
CA PRO A 39 2.52 9.00 -5.51
C PRO A 39 3.38 9.16 -4.26
N VAL A 40 2.92 10.02 -3.35
CA VAL A 40 3.44 10.08 -1.99
C VAL A 40 2.87 8.89 -1.23
N ILE A 41 3.76 8.00 -0.77
CA ILE A 41 3.38 6.86 0.06
C ILE A 41 3.36 7.31 1.51
N ARG A 42 2.19 7.21 2.16
CA ARG A 42 1.99 7.65 3.54
C ARG A 42 2.03 6.49 4.53
N VAL A 43 1.54 5.33 4.10
CA VAL A 43 1.49 4.11 4.92
C VAL A 43 1.62 2.88 4.05
N LEU A 44 2.31 1.86 4.57
CA LEU A 44 2.36 0.50 4.02
C LEU A 44 1.86 -0.45 5.11
N VAL A 45 0.92 -1.33 4.77
CA VAL A 45 0.35 -2.30 5.72
C VAL A 45 0.30 -3.68 5.07
N ASN A 46 0.91 -4.66 5.72
CA ASN A 46 0.82 -6.06 5.33
C ASN A 46 -0.49 -6.66 5.83
N HIS A 47 -1.07 -7.55 5.02
CA HIS A 47 -2.15 -8.41 5.46
C HIS A 47 -1.65 -9.36 6.57
N PRO A 48 -2.41 -9.54 7.66
CA PRO A 48 -1.92 -10.21 8.89
C PRO A 48 -1.52 -11.67 8.68
N SER A 49 -2.14 -12.37 7.73
CA SER A 49 -1.87 -13.79 7.43
C SER A 49 -1.33 -14.05 6.01
N ASN A 50 -1.16 -13.01 5.18
CA ASN A 50 -0.70 -13.15 3.80
C ASN A 50 0.37 -12.09 3.49
N PRO A 51 1.66 -12.41 3.64
CA PRO A 51 2.73 -11.42 3.45
C PRO A 51 2.86 -10.90 2.01
N ASN A 52 2.28 -11.59 1.02
CA ASN A 52 2.27 -11.11 -0.37
C ASN A 52 1.23 -10.02 -0.61
N LEU A 53 0.21 -9.94 0.26
CA LEU A 53 -0.86 -8.95 0.18
C LEU A 53 -0.50 -7.72 1.00
N ILE A 54 -0.29 -6.60 0.33
CA ILE A 54 0.19 -5.35 0.92
C ILE A 54 -0.65 -4.19 0.40
N TYR A 55 -1.04 -3.28 1.30
CA TYR A 55 -1.77 -2.07 0.97
C TYR A 55 -0.88 -0.85 1.17
N ALA A 56 -0.95 0.09 0.23
CA ALA A 56 -0.29 1.38 0.33
C ALA A 56 -1.35 2.48 0.36
N GLY A 57 -1.37 3.26 1.44
CA GLY A 57 -2.12 4.50 1.48
C GLY A 57 -1.30 5.63 0.86
N THR A 58 -1.90 6.33 -0.10
CA THR A 58 -1.20 7.36 -0.89
C THR A 58 -1.99 8.66 -0.95
N ASP A 59 -1.39 9.70 -1.53
CA ASP A 59 -2.09 10.93 -1.92
C ASP A 59 -3.06 10.75 -3.11
N ARG A 60 -3.08 9.58 -3.74
CA ARG A 60 -3.93 9.19 -4.88
C ARG A 60 -4.86 8.01 -4.55
N GLY A 61 -5.21 7.83 -3.28
CA GLY A 61 -6.03 6.71 -2.81
C GLY A 61 -5.22 5.50 -2.34
N ILE A 62 -5.83 4.31 -2.38
CA ILE A 62 -5.21 3.05 -1.96
C ILE A 62 -4.65 2.31 -3.19
N PHE A 63 -3.43 1.80 -3.05
CA PHE A 63 -2.85 0.82 -3.94
C PHE A 63 -2.72 -0.52 -3.21
N ARG A 64 -2.80 -1.62 -3.96
CA ARG A 64 -2.69 -2.98 -3.44
C ARG A 64 -1.63 -3.74 -4.24
N SER A 65 -0.85 -4.57 -3.57
CA SER A 65 0.01 -5.58 -4.18
C SER A 65 -0.43 -6.96 -3.70
N SER A 66 -0.38 -7.96 -4.56
CA SER A 66 -0.69 -9.37 -4.27
C SER A 66 0.52 -10.31 -4.43
N ASP A 67 1.71 -9.75 -4.67
CA ASP A 67 2.94 -10.48 -5.00
C ASP A 67 4.18 -9.99 -4.21
N GLY A 68 3.96 -9.47 -3.00
CA GLY A 68 5.03 -9.03 -2.11
C GLY A 68 5.67 -7.70 -2.54
N GLY A 69 4.87 -6.81 -3.11
CA GLY A 69 5.26 -5.47 -3.51
C GLY A 69 5.99 -5.39 -4.85
N GLN A 70 5.98 -6.45 -5.67
CA GLN A 70 6.61 -6.43 -6.99
C GLN A 70 5.73 -5.68 -8.00
N ASN A 71 4.42 -5.93 -7.98
CA ASN A 71 3.44 -5.23 -8.78
C ASN A 71 2.34 -4.66 -7.88
N TRP A 72 1.82 -3.52 -8.30
CA TRP A 72 0.79 -2.77 -7.59
C TRP A 72 -0.37 -2.48 -8.52
N GLN A 73 -1.54 -2.29 -7.96
CA GLN A 73 -2.74 -1.87 -8.67
C GLN A 73 -3.46 -0.81 -7.84
N SER A 74 -3.89 0.28 -8.46
CA SER A 74 -4.93 1.11 -7.87
C SER A 74 -6.27 0.47 -8.19
N LYS A 75 -7.17 0.48 -7.20
CA LYS A 75 -8.56 0.07 -7.41
C LYS A 75 -9.43 1.31 -7.33
N GLU A 76 -10.36 1.45 -8.29
CA GLU A 76 -11.40 2.45 -8.15
C GLU A 76 -12.22 2.16 -6.90
N SER A 77 -12.37 3.18 -6.06
CA SER A 77 -13.10 3.10 -4.81
C SER A 77 -13.58 4.49 -4.41
N PRO A 78 -14.49 4.60 -3.42
CA PRO A 78 -14.81 5.90 -2.83
C PRO A 78 -13.58 6.69 -2.35
N LEU A 79 -12.47 5.99 -2.06
CA LEU A 79 -11.20 6.52 -1.58
C LEU A 79 -10.27 7.04 -2.69
N SER A 80 -10.54 6.81 -3.98
CA SER A 80 -9.63 7.19 -5.08
C SER A 80 -9.34 8.70 -5.17
N ARG A 81 -10.18 9.53 -4.54
CA ARG A 81 -10.02 11.01 -4.47
C ARG A 81 -9.44 11.50 -3.15
N PHE A 82 -9.12 10.61 -2.22
CA PHE A 82 -8.68 10.96 -0.87
C PHE A 82 -7.19 10.66 -0.68
N SER A 83 -6.56 11.50 0.13
CA SER A 83 -5.24 11.21 0.68
C SER A 83 -5.39 10.29 1.89
N ILE A 84 -4.82 9.10 1.79
CA ILE A 84 -4.91 8.04 2.79
C ILE A 84 -3.72 8.13 3.72
N TRP A 85 -3.96 8.50 4.98
CA TRP A 85 -2.90 8.72 5.96
C TRP A 85 -2.61 7.47 6.78
N THR A 86 -3.60 6.63 7.00
CA THR A 86 -3.46 5.40 7.78
C THR A 86 -4.43 4.34 7.30
N ILE A 87 -4.03 3.08 7.46
CA ILE A 87 -4.84 1.90 7.22
C ILE A 87 -4.67 1.00 8.44
N ALA A 88 -5.76 0.43 8.94
CA ALA A 88 -5.75 -0.60 9.96
C ALA A 88 -6.52 -1.82 9.45
N ILE A 89 -5.98 -3.01 9.68
CA ILE A 89 -6.59 -4.30 9.31
C ILE A 89 -6.86 -5.05 10.60
N ASP A 90 -8.08 -5.57 10.76
CA ASP A 90 -8.38 -6.46 11.87
C ASP A 90 -7.54 -7.76 11.72
N PRO A 91 -6.68 -8.10 12.70
CA PRO A 91 -5.79 -9.25 12.60
C PRO A 91 -6.52 -10.60 12.62
N THR A 92 -7.76 -10.63 13.11
CA THR A 92 -8.59 -11.83 13.24
C THR A 92 -9.66 -11.93 12.15
N ASN A 93 -10.06 -10.81 11.56
CA ASN A 93 -10.99 -10.75 10.43
C ASN A 93 -10.50 -9.73 9.37
N PRO A 94 -9.56 -10.12 8.49
CA PRO A 94 -8.92 -9.18 7.56
C PRO A 94 -9.86 -8.54 6.53
N ASP A 95 -11.08 -9.06 6.36
CA ASP A 95 -12.11 -8.41 5.55
C ASP A 95 -12.54 -7.07 6.16
N THR A 96 -12.41 -6.93 7.49
CA THR A 96 -12.65 -5.67 8.20
C THR A 96 -11.39 -4.81 8.21
N MET A 97 -11.44 -3.72 7.47
CA MET A 97 -10.36 -2.74 7.37
C MET A 97 -10.88 -1.32 7.59
N TYR A 98 -10.01 -0.44 8.08
CA TYR A 98 -10.30 0.98 8.24
C TYR A 98 -9.26 1.83 7.52
N ALA A 99 -9.71 2.92 6.91
CA ALA A 99 -8.84 3.91 6.29
C ALA A 99 -9.15 5.31 6.86
N GLY A 100 -8.11 6.00 7.31
CA GLY A 100 -8.19 7.39 7.75
C GLY A 100 -7.70 8.34 6.65
N THR A 101 -8.50 9.33 6.32
CA THR A 101 -8.17 10.36 5.34
C THR A 101 -7.82 11.69 5.99
N GLY A 102 -7.13 12.57 5.25
CA GLY A 102 -6.75 13.88 5.75
C GLY A 102 -6.22 14.79 4.65
N THR A 103 -5.69 15.95 5.05
CA THR A 103 -5.22 17.02 4.16
C THR A 103 -4.32 16.49 3.04
N PRO A 104 -4.47 16.95 1.78
CA PRO A 104 -5.38 18.00 1.30
C PRO A 104 -6.85 17.56 1.09
N SER A 105 -7.19 16.30 1.29
CA SER A 105 -8.58 15.82 1.23
C SER A 105 -9.33 16.02 2.55
N PRO A 106 -10.69 15.99 2.56
CA PRO A 106 -11.45 16.02 3.80
C PRO A 106 -11.04 14.92 4.78
N VAL A 107 -11.10 15.23 6.07
CA VAL A 107 -10.89 14.25 7.14
C VAL A 107 -12.13 13.40 7.26
N ALA A 108 -11.96 12.09 7.10
CA ALA A 108 -13.02 11.10 7.26
C ALA A 108 -12.40 9.74 7.64
N MET A 109 -13.24 8.85 8.14
CA MET A 109 -12.91 7.45 8.38
C MET A 109 -13.79 6.58 7.51
N PHE A 110 -13.19 5.62 6.85
CA PHE A 110 -13.86 4.64 6.00
C PHE A 110 -13.66 3.25 6.58
N ARG A 111 -14.66 2.39 6.40
CA ARG A 111 -14.62 0.98 6.76
C ARG A 111 -14.89 0.14 5.52
N SER A 112 -14.12 -0.91 5.32
CA SER A 112 -14.40 -2.01 4.39
C SER A 112 -14.77 -3.28 5.16
N THR A 113 -15.54 -4.14 4.52
CA THR A 113 -15.97 -5.46 5.03
C THR A 113 -15.71 -6.58 4.01
N ASP A 114 -14.83 -6.33 3.05
CA ASP A 114 -14.49 -7.19 1.91
C ASP A 114 -12.98 -7.19 1.61
N GLY A 115 -12.15 -6.73 2.57
CA GLY A 115 -10.70 -6.69 2.37
C GLY A 115 -10.23 -5.62 1.38
N GLY A 116 -11.07 -4.61 1.15
CA GLY A 116 -10.82 -3.50 0.24
C GLY A 116 -11.12 -3.82 -1.23
N ASP A 117 -12.06 -4.74 -1.47
CA ASP A 117 -12.51 -5.12 -2.82
C ASP A 117 -13.83 -4.46 -3.26
#